data_AF-A0A7S3JWC3-F1
#
_entry.id   AF-A0A7S3JWC3-F1
#
_cell.length_a   1.000
_cell.length_b   1.000
_cell.length_c   1.000
_cell.angle_alpha   90.00
_cell.angle_beta   90.00
_cell.angle_gamma   90.00
#
_symmetry.space_group_name_H-M   'P 1'
#
loop_
_entity.id
_entity.type
_entity.pdbx_description
1 polymer ?
#
loop_
_entity_poly.entity_id
_entity_poly.type
_entity_poly.pdbx_seq_one_letter_code
_entity_poly.pdbx_strand_id
1 'polypeptide(L)'
;IWADIHGPDHPKVNTARKYLAKLLKALGKDGEAERQYDIAIATLERILDPNSPNYASDLIDLAGLLTDQGYYDKAKPHYEGALKLIEEKFGPDHSKVATPLNELALLLDLQGNYD
;
A
#
# COMPACT_ATOMS: atom_id res chain seq x y z
N ILE A 1 18.45 -12.37 -8.50
CA ILE A 1 17.92 -13.73 -8.20
C ILE A 1 16.38 -13.76 -8.21
N TRP A 2 15.63 -13.14 -7.29
CA TRP A 2 14.15 -13.22 -7.30
C TRP A 2 13.48 -12.54 -8.50
N ALA A 3 13.96 -11.37 -8.93
CA ALA A 3 13.43 -10.68 -10.13
C ALA A 3 13.74 -11.42 -11.43
N ASP A 4 14.87 -12.15 -11.49
CA ASP A 4 15.29 -12.91 -12.67
C ASP A 4 14.48 -14.20 -12.85
N ILE A 5 13.91 -14.74 -11.77
CA ILE A 5 13.15 -16.00 -11.78
C ILE A 5 11.64 -15.74 -11.94
N HIS A 6 11.12 -14.68 -11.32
CA HIS A 6 9.68 -14.42 -11.25
C HIS A 6 9.20 -13.16 -11.96
N GLY A 7 10.13 -12.37 -12.51
CA GLY A 7 9.83 -11.06 -13.10
C GLY A 7 9.74 -9.94 -12.05
N PRO A 8 9.84 -8.67 -12.49
CA PRO A 8 9.85 -7.51 -11.59
C PRO A 8 8.53 -7.31 -10.83
N ASP A 9 7.44 -7.91 -11.30
CA ASP A 9 6.07 -7.70 -10.82
C ASP A 9 5.61 -8.70 -9.80
N HIS A 10 6.45 -9.69 -9.50
CA HIS A 10 6.06 -10.73 -8.59
C HIS A 10 5.84 -10.14 -7.18
N PRO A 11 4.75 -10.49 -6.47
CA PRO A 11 4.44 -9.94 -5.14
C PRO A 11 5.59 -10.06 -4.13
N LYS A 12 6.38 -11.15 -4.20
CA LYS A 12 7.58 -11.33 -3.36
C LYS A 12 8.71 -10.35 -3.70
N VAL A 13 8.88 -10.01 -4.99
CA VAL A 13 9.87 -9.00 -5.41
C VAL A 13 9.44 -7.65 -4.88
N ASN A 14 8.15 -7.31 -5.02
CA ASN A 14 7.63 -6.05 -4.50
C ASN A 14 7.78 -5.95 -2.97
N THR A 15 7.44 -7.02 -2.25
CA THR A 15 7.63 -7.12 -0.80
C THR A 15 9.10 -6.93 -0.40
N ALA A 16 10.03 -7.56 -1.11
CA ALA A 16 11.46 -7.39 -0.85
C ALA A 16 11.93 -5.94 -1.06
N ARG A 17 11.39 -5.23 -2.08
CA ARG A 17 11.68 -3.81 -2.32
C ARG A 17 11.19 -2.94 -1.16
N LYS A 18 9.97 -3.17 -0.66
CA LYS A 18 9.43 -2.46 0.52
C LYS A 18 10.36 -2.59 1.74
N TYR A 19 10.81 -3.81 2.04
CA TYR A 19 11.72 -4.03 3.17
C TYR A 19 13.11 -3.42 2.94
N LEU A 20 13.64 -3.51 1.71
CA LEU A 20 14.90 -2.87 1.37
C LEU A 20 14.81 -1.35 1.54
N ALA A 21 13.72 -0.72 1.11
CA ALA A 21 13.51 0.71 1.28
C ALA A 21 13.54 1.13 2.77
N LYS A 22 12.86 0.36 3.63
CA LYS A 22 12.88 0.57 5.09
C LYS A 22 14.27 0.46 5.69
N LEU A 23 15.04 -0.56 5.27
CA LEU A 23 16.43 -0.74 5.71
C LEU A 23 17.35 0.39 5.23
N LEU A 24 17.20 0.82 3.97
CA LEU A 24 17.98 1.92 3.41
C LEU A 24 17.72 3.23 4.14
N LYS A 25 16.45 3.53 4.48
CA LYS A 25 16.09 4.69 5.31
C LYS A 25 16.72 4.62 6.70
N ALA A 26 16.70 3.44 7.34
CA ALA A 26 17.36 3.24 8.64
C ALA A 26 18.89 3.42 8.59
N LEU A 27 19.50 3.26 7.41
CA LEU A 27 20.93 3.48 7.17
C LEU A 27 21.25 4.92 6.70
N GLY A 28 20.27 5.83 6.66
CA GLY A 28 20.43 7.20 6.18
C GLY A 28 20.61 7.31 4.67
N LYS A 29 20.24 6.27 3.91
CA LYS A 29 20.34 6.21 2.45
C LYS A 29 19.01 6.60 1.79
N ASP A 30 18.55 7.81 2.10
CA ASP A 30 17.18 8.25 1.77
C ASP A 30 16.89 8.20 0.26
N GLY A 31 17.83 8.64 -0.58
CA GLY A 31 17.65 8.61 -2.05
C GLY A 31 17.69 7.21 -2.68
N GLU A 32 18.24 6.20 -2.01
CA GLU A 32 18.10 4.81 -2.45
C GLU A 32 16.75 4.23 -1.98
N ALA A 33 16.32 4.60 -0.77
CA ALA A 33 15.04 4.18 -0.21
C ALA A 33 13.86 4.69 -1.05
N GLU A 34 13.85 5.98 -1.38
CA GLU A 34 12.82 6.62 -2.22
C GLU A 34 12.67 5.88 -3.56
N ARG A 35 13.78 5.59 -4.25
CA ARG A 35 13.74 4.82 -5.51
C ARG A 35 13.11 3.44 -5.34
N GLN A 36 13.37 2.75 -4.23
CA GLN A 36 12.76 1.43 -4.00
C GLN A 36 11.25 1.55 -3.74
N TYR A 37 10.82 2.61 -3.05
CA TYR A 37 9.40 2.91 -2.87
C TYR A 37 8.71 3.28 -4.19
N ASP A 38 9.31 4.14 -5.01
CA ASP A 38 8.77 4.52 -6.32
C ASP A 38 8.57 3.31 -7.24
N ILE A 39 9.56 2.42 -7.29
CA ILE A 39 9.45 1.18 -8.08
C ILE A 39 8.34 0.30 -7.52
N ALA A 40 8.21 0.21 -6.19
CA ALA A 40 7.18 -0.62 -5.58
C ALA A 40 5.75 -0.09 -5.84
N ILE A 41 5.57 1.23 -5.78
CA ILE A 41 4.33 1.92 -6.12
C ILE A 41 3.97 1.66 -7.59
N ALA A 42 4.90 1.95 -8.52
CA ALA A 42 4.68 1.76 -9.95
C ALA A 42 4.38 0.30 -10.33
N THR A 43 5.01 -0.67 -9.65
CA THR A 43 4.70 -2.09 -9.82
C THR A 43 3.28 -2.42 -9.37
N LEU A 44 2.87 -1.98 -8.17
CA LEU A 44 1.50 -2.22 -7.69
C LEU A 44 0.46 -1.62 -8.63
N GLU A 45 0.63 -0.34 -9.00
CA GLU A 45 -0.24 0.37 -9.95
C GLU A 45 -0.46 -0.43 -11.24
N ARG A 46 0.60 -1.08 -11.75
CA ARG A 46 0.52 -1.86 -12.99
C ARG A 46 -0.15 -3.22 -12.83
N ILE A 47 -0.08 -3.84 -11.66
CA ILE A 47 -0.61 -5.21 -11.44
C ILE A 47 -2.00 -5.23 -10.79
N LEU A 48 -2.55 -4.06 -10.43
CA LEU A 48 -3.92 -3.96 -9.93
C LEU A 48 -4.90 -4.46 -10.99
N ASP A 49 -5.58 -5.55 -10.67
CA ASP A 49 -6.70 -6.09 -11.45
C ASP A 49 -7.98 -5.98 -10.61
N PRO A 50 -8.95 -5.13 -11.02
CA PRO A 50 -10.23 -4.98 -10.33
C PRO A 50 -11.03 -6.28 -10.19
N ASN A 51 -10.74 -7.30 -11.00
CA ASN A 51 -11.42 -8.60 -10.96
C ASN A 51 -10.69 -9.61 -10.06
N SER A 52 -9.49 -9.27 -9.56
CA SER A 52 -8.71 -10.14 -8.68
C SER A 52 -9.42 -10.32 -7.33
N PRO A 53 -9.44 -11.54 -6.77
CA PRO A 53 -9.95 -11.76 -5.42
C PRO A 53 -9.15 -11.00 -4.35
N ASN A 54 -7.94 -10.53 -4.69
CA ASN A 54 -7.04 -9.77 -3.83
C ASN A 54 -7.10 -8.25 -4.07
N TYR A 55 -7.95 -7.76 -4.98
CA TYR A 55 -7.96 -6.34 -5.37
C TYR A 55 -8.05 -5.37 -4.17
N ALA A 56 -8.88 -5.69 -3.18
CA ALA A 56 -8.98 -4.90 -1.95
C ALA A 56 -7.66 -4.88 -1.14
N SER A 57 -6.95 -6.00 -1.06
CA SER A 57 -5.64 -6.08 -0.42
C SER A 57 -4.58 -5.31 -1.21
N ASP A 58 -4.63 -5.37 -2.55
CA ASP A 58 -3.70 -4.65 -3.42
C ASP A 58 -3.87 -3.12 -3.30
N LEU A 59 -5.12 -2.65 -3.14
CA LEU A 59 -5.42 -1.25 -2.84
C LEU A 59 -4.87 -0.82 -1.46
N ILE A 60 -5.02 -1.65 -0.42
CA ILE A 60 -4.44 -1.39 0.91
C ILE A 60 -2.92 -1.31 0.83
N ASP A 61 -2.28 -2.22 0.09
CA ASP A 61 -0.83 -2.27 -0.06
C ASP A 61 -0.28 -1.02 -0.78
N LEU A 62 -0.97 -0.55 -1.82
CA LEU A 62 -0.61 0.67 -2.55
C LEU A 62 -0.80 1.91 -1.66
N ALA A 63 -1.93 2.00 -0.96
CA ALA A 63 -2.22 3.08 -0.02
C ALA A 63 -1.18 3.16 1.11
N GLY A 64 -0.77 2.01 1.65
CA GLY A 64 0.26 1.93 2.67
C GLY A 64 1.62 2.44 2.18
N LEU A 65 1.99 2.15 0.93
CA LEU A 65 3.23 2.70 0.35
C LEU A 65 3.17 4.21 0.13
N LEU A 66 2.04 4.71 -0.33
CA LEU A 66 1.82 6.15 -0.48
C LEU A 66 1.88 6.85 0.88
N THR A 67 1.32 6.24 1.92
CA THR A 67 1.38 6.74 3.30
C THR A 67 2.82 6.75 3.84
N ASP A 68 3.59 5.67 3.64
CA ASP A 68 5.02 5.58 4.02
C ASP A 68 5.88 6.69 3.35
N GLN A 69 5.42 7.24 2.22
CA GLN A 69 6.06 8.33 1.48
C GLN A 69 5.45 9.73 1.75
N GLY A 70 4.46 9.83 2.63
CA GLY A 70 3.81 11.10 2.95
C GLY A 70 2.77 11.56 1.91
N TYR A 71 2.43 10.73 0.92
CA TYR A 71 1.42 11.03 -0.10
C TYR A 71 0.00 10.70 0.41
N TYR A 72 -0.39 11.29 1.53
CA TYR A 72 -1.65 10.99 2.24
C TYR A 72 -2.91 11.20 1.38
N ASP A 73 -2.96 12.27 0.59
CA ASP A 73 -4.09 12.56 -0.29
C ASP A 73 -4.25 11.51 -1.40
N LYS A 74 -3.15 10.90 -1.84
CA LYS A 74 -3.18 9.80 -2.83
C LYS A 74 -3.53 8.46 -2.17
N ALA A 75 -3.13 8.26 -0.91
CA ALA A 75 -3.42 7.02 -0.17
C ALA A 75 -4.90 6.88 0.17
N LYS A 76 -5.54 7.98 0.61
CA LYS A 76 -6.93 7.99 1.07
C LYS A 76 -7.94 7.31 0.13
N PRO A 77 -8.05 7.66 -1.16
CA PRO A 77 -9.04 7.04 -2.05
C PRO A 77 -8.83 5.53 -2.25
N HIS A 78 -7.60 5.04 -2.09
CA HIS A 78 -7.31 3.60 -2.17
C HIS A 78 -7.78 2.86 -0.92
N TYR A 79 -7.58 3.41 0.28
CA TYR A 79 -8.14 2.84 1.50
C TYR A 79 -9.68 2.87 1.52
N GLU A 80 -10.30 3.97 1.07
CA GLU A 80 -11.76 4.07 0.93
C GLU A 80 -12.31 3.04 -0.07
N GLY A 81 -11.64 2.87 -1.21
CA GLY A 81 -12.00 1.84 -2.20
C GLY A 81 -11.89 0.42 -1.65
N ALA A 82 -10.82 0.12 -0.90
CA ALA A 82 -10.65 -1.18 -0.26
C ALA A 82 -11.70 -1.45 0.82
N LEU A 83 -12.02 -0.44 1.64
CA LEU A 83 -13.06 -0.51 2.66
C LEU A 83 -14.40 -0.91 2.02
N LYS A 84 -14.82 -0.17 0.99
CA LYS A 84 -16.08 -0.44 0.29
C LYS A 84 -16.15 -1.87 -0.24
N LEU A 85 -15.09 -2.37 -0.88
CA LEU A 85 -15.06 -3.74 -1.42
C LEU A 85 -15.13 -4.81 -0.31
N ILE A 86 -14.49 -4.56 0.83
CA ILE A 86 -14.51 -5.48 1.97
C ILE A 86 -15.92 -5.50 2.60
N GLU A 87 -16.54 -4.34 2.79
CA GLU A 87 -17.91 -4.24 3.31
C GLU A 87 -18.93 -4.90 2.38
N GLU A 88 -18.84 -4.67 1.07
CA GLU A 88 -19.71 -5.31 0.08
C GLU A 88 -19.58 -6.84 0.08
N LYS A 89 -18.36 -7.36 0.32
CA LYS A 89 -18.08 -8.79 0.26
C LYS A 89 -18.35 -9.55 1.56
N PHE A 90 -18.09 -8.92 2.71
CA PHE A 90 -18.08 -9.59 4.01
C PHE A 90 -19.02 -8.96 5.04
N GLY A 91 -19.57 -7.77 4.76
CA GLY A 91 -20.36 -6.97 5.69
C GLY A 91 -19.50 -6.00 6.53
N PRO A 92 -20.13 -4.94 7.09
CA PRO A 92 -19.44 -3.88 7.82
C PRO A 92 -18.83 -4.33 9.16
N ASP A 93 -19.37 -5.38 9.79
CA ASP A 93 -18.90 -5.88 11.08
C ASP A 93 -17.74 -6.91 10.96
N HIS A 94 -17.28 -7.18 9.73
CA HIS A 94 -16.23 -8.18 9.51
C HIS A 94 -14.86 -7.64 9.96
N SER A 95 -14.04 -8.48 10.60
CA SER A 95 -12.73 -8.07 11.14
C SER A 95 -11.76 -7.44 10.14
N LYS A 96 -11.92 -7.76 8.84
CA LYS A 96 -11.15 -7.15 7.73
C LYS A 96 -11.43 -5.68 7.50
N VAL A 97 -12.57 -5.16 7.96
CA VAL A 97 -12.93 -3.74 7.89
C VAL A 97 -12.01 -2.89 8.77
N ALA A 98 -11.45 -3.47 9.83
CA ALA A 98 -10.58 -2.75 10.76
C ALA A 98 -9.30 -2.19 10.12
N THR A 99 -8.71 -2.90 9.14
CA THR A 99 -7.46 -2.45 8.51
C THR A 99 -7.63 -1.12 7.77
N PRO A 100 -8.50 -1.00 6.74
CA PRO A 100 -8.65 0.28 6.04
C PRO A 100 -9.20 1.40 6.94
N LEU A 101 -10.04 1.09 7.94
CA LEU A 101 -10.53 2.10 8.89
C LEU A 101 -9.41 2.68 9.77
N ASN A 102 -8.54 1.83 10.32
CA ASN A 102 -7.43 2.27 11.14
C ASN A 102 -6.48 3.17 10.34
N GLU A 103 -6.21 2.79 9.09
CA GLU A 103 -5.36 3.57 8.20
C GLU A 103 -6.00 4.90 7.81
N LEU A 104 -7.31 4.94 7.55
CA LEU A 104 -8.03 6.20 7.30
C LEU A 104 -8.01 7.12 8.52
N ALA A 105 -8.18 6.57 9.73
CA ALA A 105 -8.05 7.33 10.98
C ALA A 105 -6.63 7.89 11.16
N LEU A 106 -5.60 7.09 10.84
CA LEU A 106 -4.21 7.54 10.86
C LEU A 106 -3.97 8.67 9.87
N LEU A 107 -4.51 8.59 8.66
CA LEU A 107 -4.39 9.66 7.67
C LEU A 107 -5.03 10.96 8.16
N LEU A 108 -6.20 10.89 8.81
CA LEU A 108 -6.86 12.07 9.40
C LEU A 108 -5.98 12.72 10.48
N ASP A 109 -5.39 11.91 11.37
CA ASP A 109 -4.46 12.37 12.40
C ASP A 109 -3.22 13.04 11.82
N LEU A 110 -2.59 12.42 10.81
CA LEU A 110 -1.41 12.95 10.11
C LEU A 110 -1.70 14.24 9.33
N GLN A 111 -2.94 14.43 8.89
CA GLN A 111 -3.38 15.65 8.20
C GLN A 111 -3.89 16.74 9.16
N GLY A 112 -4.00 16.45 10.46
CA GLY A 112 -4.56 17.37 11.45
C GLY A 112 -6.04 17.71 11.22
N ASN A 113 -6.75 16.88 10.45
CA ASN A 113 -8.16 17.08 10.11
C ASN A 113 -9.03 16.34 11.13
N TYR A 114 -9.26 16.98 12.28
CA TYR A 114 -10.26 16.56 13.26
C TYR A 114 -11.50 17.46 13.09
N ASP A 115 -12.42 17.10 12.19
CA ASP A 115 -13.73 17.73 12.07
C ASP A 115 -14.83 16.82 12.61
#